data_AF-A0ABD5PKX6-F1
#
_entry.id   AF-A0ABD5PKX6-F1
#
_cell.length_a   1.000
_cell.length_b   1.000
_cell.length_c   1.000
_cell.angle_alpha   90.00
_cell.angle_beta   90.00
_cell.angle_gamma   90.00
#
_symmetry.space_group_name_H-M   'P 1'
#
loop_
_entity.id
_entity.type
_entity.pdbx_description
1 polymer ?
#
loop_
_entity_poly.entity_id
_entity_poly.type
_entity_poly.pdbx_seq_one_letter_code
_entity_poly.pdbx_strand_id
1 'polypeptide(L)'
;MGAPIGKKSELDDITLPWYLDGAPEDVREMFAHSYIANRGYGDRESAQVQIIEDRPQSYRESLAALLEDAAGAPVTVGDRSVTISADAAWALGIERDRLA
;
A
#
# COMPACT_ATOMS: atom_id res chain seq x y z
N MET A 1 -20.08 12.76 29.67
CA MET A 1 -19.92 11.83 28.53
C MET A 1 -18.44 11.63 28.30
N GLY A 2 -17.83 10.68 29.01
CA GLY A 2 -16.39 10.44 28.95
C GLY A 2 -16.03 9.69 27.66
N ALA A 3 -15.16 10.26 26.84
CA ALA A 3 -14.55 9.54 25.73
C ALA A 3 -13.65 8.42 26.30
N PRO A 4 -13.69 7.20 25.75
CA PRO A 4 -12.79 6.15 26.18
C PRO A 4 -11.34 6.60 25.92
N ILE A 5 -10.60 6.81 27.00
CA ILE A 5 -9.14 6.99 27.01
C ILE A 5 -8.48 5.62 27.11
N GLY A 6 -8.65 4.80 26.07
CA GLY A 6 -7.80 3.63 25.86
C GLY A 6 -6.57 4.05 25.04
N LYS A 7 -5.41 3.40 25.26
CA LYS A 7 -4.32 3.45 24.28
C LYS A 7 -4.92 3.13 22.92
N LYS A 8 -4.86 4.08 21.97
CA LYS A 8 -5.13 3.78 20.55
C LYS A 8 -4.30 2.55 20.23
N SER A 9 -4.98 1.47 19.84
CA SER A 9 -4.53 0.08 19.78
C SER A 9 -3.02 -0.09 19.66
N GLU A 10 -2.46 -0.96 20.48
CA GLU A 10 -1.08 -1.45 20.34
C GLU A 10 -0.86 -1.75 18.85
N LEU A 11 0.00 -0.96 18.19
CA LEU A 11 0.20 -0.98 16.74
C LEU A 11 0.74 -2.33 16.25
N ASP A 12 1.17 -3.18 17.17
CA ASP A 12 1.74 -4.51 16.95
C ASP A 12 0.77 -5.49 16.27
N ASP A 13 -0.54 -5.32 16.42
CA ASP A 13 -1.57 -6.21 15.81
C ASP A 13 -2.24 -5.62 14.55
N ILE A 14 -1.69 -4.55 13.97
CA ILE A 14 -2.24 -4.00 12.72
C ILE A 14 -1.93 -4.94 11.55
N THR A 15 -3.00 -5.48 10.97
CA THR A 15 -3.00 -6.33 9.78
C THR A 15 -3.77 -5.67 8.64
N LEU A 16 -3.59 -6.18 7.41
CA LEU A 16 -4.46 -5.81 6.30
C LEU A 16 -5.91 -6.23 6.59
N PRO A 17 -6.90 -5.55 6.00
CA PRO A 17 -8.29 -5.96 6.14
C PRO A 17 -8.50 -7.43 5.79
N TRP A 18 -9.11 -8.18 6.71
CA TRP A 18 -9.30 -9.64 6.59
C TRP A 18 -10.05 -10.06 5.32
N TYR A 19 -10.92 -9.19 4.77
CA TYR A 19 -11.69 -9.50 3.57
C TYR A 19 -10.85 -9.55 2.30
N LEU A 20 -9.59 -9.09 2.33
CA LEU A 20 -8.67 -9.17 1.19
C LEU A 20 -8.11 -10.57 0.99
N ASP A 21 -8.14 -11.40 2.05
CA ASP A 21 -7.73 -12.81 1.96
C ASP A 21 -8.77 -13.60 1.17
N GLY A 22 -8.35 -14.16 0.03
CA GLY A 22 -9.25 -14.85 -0.92
C GLY A 22 -10.24 -13.93 -1.65
N ALA A 23 -10.05 -12.61 -1.59
CA ALA A 23 -10.86 -11.67 -2.36
C ALA A 23 -10.69 -11.90 -3.87
N PRO A 24 -11.75 -11.66 -4.67
CA PRO A 24 -11.64 -11.54 -6.12
C PRO A 24 -10.54 -10.54 -6.52
N GLU A 25 -9.90 -10.78 -7.66
CA GLU A 25 -8.82 -9.95 -8.21
C GLU A 25 -9.22 -8.48 -8.31
N ASP A 26 -10.41 -8.20 -8.84
CA ASP A 26 -10.95 -6.84 -9.00
C ASP A 26 -11.10 -6.09 -7.66
N VAL A 27 -11.40 -6.81 -6.57
CA VAL A 27 -11.48 -6.22 -5.23
C VAL A 27 -10.10 -5.86 -4.69
N ARG A 28 -9.11 -6.72 -4.93
CA ARG A 28 -7.71 -6.50 -4.52
C ARG A 28 -7.08 -5.35 -5.30
N GLU A 29 -7.32 -5.29 -6.62
CA GLU A 29 -6.91 -4.19 -7.48
C GLU A 29 -7.53 -2.86 -7.03
N MET A 30 -8.86 -2.83 -6.81
CA MET A 30 -9.54 -1.62 -6.34
C MET A 30 -8.99 -1.11 -5.01
N PHE A 31 -8.67 -2.02 -4.09
CA PHE A 31 -7.99 -1.67 -2.84
C PHE A 31 -6.61 -1.09 -3.11
N ALA A 32 -5.79 -1.75 -3.94
CA ALA A 32 -4.44 -1.30 -4.30
C ALA A 32 -4.46 0.12 -4.90
N HIS A 33 -5.33 0.38 -5.88
CA HIS A 33 -5.48 1.72 -6.47
C HIS A 33 -5.86 2.76 -5.42
N SER A 34 -6.84 2.44 -4.56
CA SER A 34 -7.30 3.36 -3.51
C SER A 34 -6.20 3.63 -2.47
N TYR A 35 -5.41 2.62 -2.14
CA TYR A 35 -4.31 2.75 -1.18
C TYR A 35 -3.21 3.65 -1.74
N ILE A 36 -2.80 3.40 -2.98
CA ILE A 36 -1.75 4.18 -3.64
C ILE A 36 -2.22 5.61 -3.89
N ALA A 37 -3.47 5.83 -4.32
CA ALA A 37 -4.00 7.17 -4.51
C ALA A 37 -4.00 8.01 -3.22
N ASN A 38 -4.15 7.36 -2.06
CA ASN A 38 -4.20 8.05 -0.76
C ASN A 38 -2.84 8.21 -0.07
N ARG A 39 -1.88 7.32 -0.35
CA ARG A 39 -0.60 7.26 0.38
C ARG A 39 0.66 7.21 -0.49
N GLY A 40 0.50 7.05 -1.80
CA GLY A 40 1.59 7.00 -2.75
C GLY A 40 2.12 8.40 -3.05
N TYR A 41 3.45 8.51 -3.03
CA TYR A 41 4.20 9.67 -3.46
C TYR A 41 4.99 9.29 -4.70
N GLY A 42 4.73 9.98 -5.81
CA GLY A 42 5.43 9.73 -7.06
C GLY A 42 6.79 10.38 -7.09
N ASP A 43 7.81 9.62 -7.48
CA ASP A 43 9.08 10.18 -7.89
C ASP A 43 9.00 10.62 -9.35
N ARG A 44 9.14 11.94 -9.59
CA ARG A 44 8.98 12.50 -10.94
C ARG A 44 10.07 12.06 -11.91
N GLU A 45 11.25 11.69 -11.44
CA GLU A 45 12.38 11.31 -12.29
C GLU A 45 12.33 9.85 -12.71
N SER A 46 12.01 8.95 -11.79
CA SER A 46 12.01 7.50 -12.00
C SER A 46 10.63 6.88 -12.24
N ALA A 47 9.54 7.64 -12.08
CA ALA A 47 8.15 7.17 -12.16
C ALA A 47 7.80 6.05 -11.16
N GLN A 48 8.64 5.84 -10.15
CA GLN A 48 8.34 4.96 -9.02
C GLN A 48 7.33 5.61 -8.08
N VAL A 49 6.58 4.79 -7.37
CA VAL A 49 5.67 5.25 -6.32
C VAL A 49 6.15 4.74 -4.98
N GLN A 50 6.35 5.65 -4.04
CA GLN A 50 6.74 5.30 -2.68
C GLN A 50 5.58 5.54 -1.71
N ILE A 51 5.28 4.56 -0.88
CA ILE A 51 4.34 4.67 0.23
C ILE A 51 5.16 4.72 1.50
N ILE A 52 4.98 5.77 2.31
CA ILE A 52 5.56 5.84 3.66
C ILE A 52 4.61 5.14 4.62
N GLU A 53 5.09 4.09 5.27
CA GLU A 53 4.29 3.27 6.18
C GLU A 53 5.09 2.93 7.45
N ASP A 54 4.70 3.57 8.56
CA ASP A 54 5.32 3.41 9.88
C ASP A 54 4.73 2.21 10.67
N ARG A 55 4.05 1.29 9.97
CA ARG A 55 3.48 0.07 10.54
C ARG A 55 4.55 -1.03 10.66
N PRO A 56 4.29 -2.07 11.47
CA PRO A 56 5.18 -3.21 11.61
C PRO A 56 5.61 -3.80 10.27
N GLN A 57 6.80 -4.42 10.24
CA GLN A 57 7.35 -5.02 9.03
C GLN A 57 6.39 -6.03 8.39
N SER A 58 5.73 -6.85 9.20
CA SER A 58 4.71 -7.82 8.74
C SER A 58 3.58 -7.18 7.95
N TYR A 59 3.13 -5.98 8.35
CA TYR A 59 2.13 -5.23 7.61
C TYR A 59 2.68 -4.76 6.27
N ARG A 60 3.91 -4.23 6.24
CA ARG A 60 4.54 -3.75 5.00
C ARG A 60 4.79 -4.90 4.01
N GLU A 61 5.19 -6.06 4.50
CA GLU A 61 5.35 -7.29 3.71
C GLU A 61 4.00 -7.75 3.13
N SER A 62 2.95 -7.77 3.95
CA SER A 62 1.60 -8.12 3.48
C SER A 62 1.09 -7.13 2.44
N LEU A 63 1.35 -5.84 2.65
CA LEU A 63 1.00 -4.78 1.70
C LEU A 63 1.78 -4.94 0.39
N ALA A 64 3.09 -5.18 0.45
CA ALA A 64 3.89 -5.40 -0.76
C ALA A 64 3.36 -6.59 -1.56
N ALA A 65 3.11 -7.74 -0.92
CA ALA A 65 2.56 -8.92 -1.59
C ALA A 65 1.21 -8.64 -2.28
N LEU A 66 0.31 -7.88 -1.63
CA LEU A 66 -0.96 -7.47 -2.23
C LEU A 66 -0.76 -6.57 -3.46
N LEU A 67 0.17 -5.62 -3.38
CA LEU A 67 0.46 -4.69 -4.47
C LEU A 67 1.18 -5.39 -5.63
N GLU A 68 2.05 -6.36 -5.36
CA GLU A 68 2.71 -7.18 -6.38
C GLU A 68 1.70 -8.03 -7.15
N ASP A 69 0.78 -8.67 -6.43
CA ASP A 69 -0.29 -9.47 -7.02
C ASP A 69 -1.19 -8.60 -7.92
N ALA A 70 -1.62 -7.44 -7.43
CA ALA A 70 -2.46 -6.52 -8.21
C ALA A 70 -1.75 -5.89 -9.42
N ALA A 71 -0.43 -5.63 -9.32
CA ALA A 71 0.33 -5.00 -10.39
C ALA A 71 0.94 -6.00 -11.40
N GLY A 72 1.04 -7.28 -11.02
CA GLY A 72 1.81 -8.28 -11.77
C GLY A 72 3.30 -7.94 -11.90
N ALA A 73 3.83 -7.11 -11.00
CA ALA A 73 5.18 -6.53 -11.09
C ALA A 73 5.76 -6.29 -9.68
N PRO A 74 7.10 -6.26 -9.53
CA PRO A 74 7.75 -6.30 -8.23
C PRO A 74 7.55 -5.00 -7.42
N VAL A 75 7.44 -5.18 -6.09
CA VAL A 75 7.31 -4.13 -5.08
C VAL A 75 8.29 -4.42 -3.94
N THR A 76 9.07 -3.42 -3.54
CA THR A 76 10.13 -3.57 -2.55
C THR A 76 9.70 -3.04 -1.19
N VAL A 77 9.97 -3.79 -0.13
CA VAL A 77 9.79 -3.33 1.26
C VAL A 77 11.08 -2.69 1.77
N GLY A 78 11.00 -1.46 2.26
CA GLY A 78 12.06 -0.77 3.01
C GLY A 78 11.66 -0.56 4.46
N ASP A 79 12.58 -0.10 5.33
CA ASP A 79 12.41 0.02 6.79
C ASP A 79 11.15 0.77 7.25
N ARG A 80 10.67 1.75 6.46
CA ARG A 80 9.45 2.53 6.73
C ARG A 80 8.70 2.85 5.45
N SER A 81 8.90 2.04 4.42
CA SER A 81 8.34 2.31 3.11
C SER A 81 8.02 1.04 2.34
N VAL A 82 7.13 1.19 1.37
CA VAL A 82 6.86 0.22 0.31
C VAL A 82 7.07 0.97 -1.00
N THR A 83 7.98 0.49 -1.84
CA THR A 83 8.36 1.12 -3.11
C THR A 83 7.85 0.27 -4.27
N ILE A 84 6.97 0.87 -5.06
CA ILE A 84 6.37 0.30 -6.26
C ILE A 84 7.22 0.74 -7.45
N SER A 85 7.69 -0.24 -8.23
CA SER A 85 8.47 0.03 -9.45
C SER A 85 7.65 0.81 -10.49
N ALA A 86 8.32 1.46 -11.45
CA ALA A 86 7.64 2.19 -12.52
C ALA A 86 6.73 1.28 -13.35
N ASP A 87 7.21 0.08 -13.71
CA ASP A 87 6.42 -0.93 -14.41
C ASP A 87 5.15 -1.32 -13.63
N ALA A 88 5.27 -1.54 -12.32
CA ALA A 88 4.13 -1.84 -11.46
C ALA A 88 3.14 -0.68 -11.37
N ALA A 89 3.63 0.56 -11.28
CA ALA A 89 2.77 1.75 -11.27
C ALA A 89 1.99 1.90 -12.59
N TRP A 90 2.62 1.60 -13.73
CA TRP A 90 1.97 1.64 -15.05
C TRP A 90 0.97 0.51 -15.24
N ALA A 91 1.27 -0.71 -14.77
CA ALA A 91 0.33 -1.82 -14.79
C ALA A 91 -0.95 -1.49 -14.00
N LEU A 92 -0.81 -0.76 -12.90
CA LEU A 92 -1.91 -0.21 -12.10
C LEU A 92 -2.50 1.10 -12.67
N GLY A 93 -2.21 1.46 -13.92
CA GLY A 93 -2.78 2.65 -14.57
C GLY A 93 -2.50 3.97 -13.84
N ILE A 94 -1.45 4.04 -13.02
CA ILE A 94 -1.10 5.23 -12.26
C ILE A 94 -0.30 6.16 -13.16
N GLU A 95 -0.98 7.19 -13.66
CA GLU A 95 -0.36 8.22 -14.50
C GLU A 95 0.45 9.22 -13.66
N ARG A 96 1.52 9.76 -14.26
CA ARG A 96 2.47 10.70 -13.62
C ARG A 96 1.82 11.97 -13.07
N ASP A 97 0.67 12.37 -13.61
CA ASP A 97 -0.04 13.61 -13.24
C ASP A 97 -0.84 13.48 -11.93
N ARG A 98 -1.17 12.24 -11.52
CA ARG A 98 -1.97 11.97 -10.30
C ARG A 98 -1.18 11.91 -8.99
N LEU A 99 0.14 12.06 -9.05
CA LEU A 99 1.04 11.89 -7.91
C LEU A 99 1.60 13.22 -7.37
N ALA A 100 0.94 14.34 -7.67
CA ALA A 100 1.38 15.70 -7.36
C ALA A 100 0.85 16.24 -6.02
#